data_AF-A0A496AMC1-F1
#
_entry.id   AF-A0A496AMC1-F1
#
_cell.length_a   1.000
_cell.length_b   1.000
_cell.length_c   1.000
_cell.angle_alpha   90.00
_cell.angle_beta   90.00
_cell.angle_gamma   90.00
#
_symmetry.space_group_name_H-M   'P 1'
#
loop_
_entity.id
_entity.type
_entity.pdbx_description
1 polymer ?
#
loop_
_entity_poly.entity_id
_entity_poly.type
_entity_poly.pdbx_seq_one_letter_code
_entity_poly.pdbx_strand_id
1 'polypeptide(L)'
;MGFKCIGNQYLSKERFLFMMSRLRFIGFLLLVATPPIGCAILSNAYPVMSLHPVLLTQDDLPTMQLMRSERNNSPTKELSRIVEFEQLWSEELVILYFLFNSTPAAQKAASPLFPDVEGYRPEPNPKEVIGDATWRVEKPPGIYFVKHNVLVYVLVKGHPSHRLPFARNVARKIEAKITAVLPQK
;
A
#
# COMPACT_ATOMS: atom_id res chain seq x y z
N MET A 1 38.17 -5.40 -76.61
CA MET A 1 36.83 -5.33 -76.00
C MET A 1 36.99 -4.83 -74.57
N GLY A 2 36.51 -3.63 -74.28
CA GLY A 2 36.61 -3.03 -72.96
C GLY A 2 35.67 -1.84 -72.81
N PHE A 3 35.23 -1.62 -71.56
CA PHE A 3 34.59 -0.43 -70.97
C PHE A 3 33.13 -0.13 -71.39
N LYS A 4 32.22 0.40 -70.56
CA LYS A 4 32.14 0.77 -69.12
C LYS A 4 30.71 1.28 -68.85
N CYS A 5 30.15 0.91 -67.71
CA CYS A 5 29.25 1.61 -66.76
C CYS A 5 28.07 2.56 -67.16
N ILE A 6 27.22 2.76 -66.11
CA ILE A 6 26.31 3.89 -65.79
C ILE A 6 24.93 3.79 -66.46
N GLY A 7 23.77 4.04 -65.85
CA GLY A 7 23.33 4.55 -64.54
C GLY A 7 21.79 4.70 -64.66
N ASN A 8 21.02 4.26 -63.66
CA ASN A 8 20.42 5.06 -62.59
C ASN A 8 19.10 5.78 -62.97
N GLN A 9 18.03 5.37 -62.26
CA GLN A 9 16.91 6.17 -61.71
C GLN A 9 16.03 7.01 -62.66
N TYR A 10 14.71 6.75 -62.65
CA TYR A 10 13.76 7.48 -61.80
C TYR A 10 12.27 7.18 -62.15
N LEU A 11 11.56 6.70 -61.12
CA LEU A 11 10.26 7.21 -60.65
C LEU A 11 8.98 6.99 -61.45
N SER A 12 8.09 6.18 -60.84
CA SER A 12 6.68 6.57 -60.70
C SER A 12 6.30 6.48 -59.22
N LYS A 13 6.47 7.64 -58.55
CA LYS A 13 6.21 7.94 -57.14
C LYS A 13 4.72 8.11 -56.81
N GLU A 14 3.81 7.86 -57.77
CA GLU A 14 2.42 8.33 -57.65
C GLU A 14 1.44 7.32 -57.03
N ARG A 15 1.79 6.04 -56.94
CA ARG A 15 0.92 5.03 -56.31
C ARG A 15 1.10 4.88 -54.80
N PHE A 16 2.11 5.50 -54.20
CA PHE A 16 2.36 5.40 -52.74
C PHE A 16 1.81 6.59 -51.93
N LEU A 17 1.55 7.73 -52.58
CA LEU A 17 1.16 8.97 -51.90
C LEU A 17 -0.34 9.07 -51.57
N PHE A 18 -1.21 8.27 -52.20
CA PHE A 18 -2.65 8.32 -51.93
C PHE A 18 -3.12 7.37 -50.81
N MET A 19 -2.37 6.30 -50.50
CA MET A 19 -2.70 5.39 -49.39
C MET A 19 -2.06 5.77 -48.05
N MET A 20 -1.02 6.61 -48.02
CA MET A 20 -0.39 7.05 -46.76
C MET A 20 -0.98 8.34 -46.16
N SER A 21 -1.92 9.00 -46.86
CA SER A 21 -2.56 10.23 -46.36
C SER A 21 -3.73 9.96 -45.38
N ARG A 22 -4.27 8.73 -45.32
CA ARG A 22 -5.38 8.38 -44.42
C ARG A 22 -4.99 7.73 -43.10
N LEU A 23 -3.71 7.39 -42.89
CA LEU A 23 -3.20 6.86 -41.62
C LEU A 23 -2.57 7.92 -40.70
N ARG A 24 -2.38 9.16 -41.17
CA ARG A 24 -1.78 10.24 -40.36
C ARG A 24 -2.78 11.07 -39.54
N PHE A 25 -4.09 10.87 -39.73
CA PHE A 25 -5.11 11.61 -38.97
C PHE A 25 -5.64 10.88 -37.74
N ILE A 26 -5.44 9.56 -37.61
CA ILE A 26 -5.80 8.82 -36.38
C ILE A 26 -4.69 8.96 -35.31
N GLY A 27 -3.44 9.18 -35.73
CA GLY A 27 -2.33 9.44 -34.81
C GLY A 27 -2.34 10.83 -34.17
N PHE A 28 -3.06 11.81 -34.75
CA PHE A 28 -3.10 13.19 -34.26
C PHE A 28 -4.32 13.50 -33.39
N LEU A 29 -5.35 12.63 -33.39
CA LEU A 29 -6.53 12.74 -32.53
C LEU A 29 -6.42 11.92 -31.23
N LEU A 30 -5.39 11.09 -31.08
CA LEU A 30 -5.02 10.42 -29.83
C LEU A 30 -4.08 11.24 -28.93
N LEU A 31 -3.74 12.47 -29.33
CA LEU A 31 -2.78 13.34 -28.64
C LEU A 31 -3.44 14.49 -27.84
N VAL A 32 -4.79 14.48 -27.72
CA VAL A 32 -5.56 15.53 -27.01
C VAL A 32 -6.58 14.92 -26.03
N ALA A 33 -6.31 13.72 -25.53
CA ALA A 33 -7.06 13.13 -24.42
C ALA A 33 -6.19 12.23 -23.52
N THR A 34 -4.87 12.38 -23.56
CA THR A 34 -4.10 12.03 -22.36
C THR A 34 -4.42 13.13 -21.36
N PRO A 35 -5.07 12.85 -20.21
CA PRO A 35 -4.89 13.75 -19.09
C PRO A 35 -3.39 13.98 -18.98
N PRO A 36 -2.91 15.20 -18.68
CA PRO A 36 -1.50 15.35 -18.34
C PRO A 36 -1.20 14.19 -17.40
N ILE A 37 -0.13 13.46 -17.73
CA ILE A 37 0.61 12.70 -16.73
C ILE A 37 0.96 13.78 -15.74
N GLY A 38 0.01 14.10 -14.86
CA GLY A 38 0.21 14.88 -13.69
C GLY A 38 1.33 14.09 -13.10
N CYS A 39 2.50 14.73 -13.02
CA CYS A 39 3.52 14.37 -12.08
C CYS A 39 2.77 13.71 -10.96
N ALA A 40 2.98 12.39 -10.78
CA ALA A 40 2.66 11.76 -9.53
C ALA A 40 3.12 12.80 -8.55
N ILE A 41 2.17 13.43 -7.86
CA ILE A 41 2.50 14.22 -6.72
C ILE A 41 3.04 13.10 -5.85
N LEU A 42 4.35 12.89 -5.98
CA LEU A 42 5.23 12.39 -4.97
C LEU A 42 4.99 13.40 -3.88
N SER A 43 3.84 13.25 -3.21
CA SER A 43 3.73 13.60 -1.84
C SER A 43 4.84 12.75 -1.26
N ASN A 44 6.01 13.38 -1.15
CA ASN A 44 6.95 13.13 -0.09
C ASN A 44 6.17 13.42 1.20
N ALA A 45 5.14 12.63 1.46
CA ALA A 45 4.66 12.41 2.79
C ALA A 45 5.88 11.82 3.47
N TYR A 46 6.42 12.60 4.40
CA TYR A 46 7.57 12.16 5.14
C TYR A 46 7.17 10.89 5.87
N PRO A 47 7.97 9.83 5.79
CA PRO A 47 7.64 8.58 6.45
C PRO A 47 7.51 8.81 7.96
N VAL A 48 6.69 7.99 8.60
CA VAL A 48 6.73 7.86 10.06
C VAL A 48 8.15 7.46 10.45
N MET A 49 8.77 8.24 11.33
CA MET A 49 10.17 8.05 11.72
C MET A 49 10.33 7.11 12.92
N SER A 50 9.29 6.96 13.73
CA SER A 50 9.29 6.17 14.96
C SER A 50 7.88 5.69 15.29
N LEU A 51 7.77 4.49 15.90
CA LEU A 51 6.48 3.95 16.32
C LEU A 51 5.96 4.55 17.63
N HIS A 52 6.82 5.08 18.50
CA HIS A 52 6.43 5.59 19.82
C HIS A 52 5.20 6.52 19.83
N PRO A 53 5.06 7.53 18.95
CA PRO A 53 3.90 8.42 18.99
C PRO A 53 2.62 7.80 18.42
N VAL A 54 2.71 6.65 17.73
CA VAL A 54 1.56 5.94 17.15
C VAL A 54 1.07 4.77 18.01
N LEU A 55 1.84 4.35 19.02
CA LEU A 55 1.43 3.33 19.98
C LEU A 55 0.20 3.81 20.77
N LEU A 56 -0.73 2.91 21.05
CA LEU A 56 -1.86 3.22 21.92
C LEU A 56 -1.38 3.43 23.36
N THR A 57 -2.02 4.36 24.06
CA THR A 57 -1.83 4.64 25.49
C THR A 57 -3.10 4.33 26.27
N GLN A 58 -3.03 4.40 27.60
CA GLN A 58 -4.17 4.11 28.47
C GLN A 58 -5.39 5.00 28.15
N ASP A 59 -5.16 6.24 27.71
CA ASP A 59 -6.23 7.18 27.31
C ASP A 59 -6.98 6.72 26.04
N ASP A 60 -6.32 5.96 25.17
CA ASP A 60 -6.93 5.46 23.95
C ASP A 60 -7.91 4.32 24.23
N LEU A 61 -7.62 3.49 25.24
CA LEU A 61 -8.38 2.30 25.63
C LEU A 61 -8.65 2.29 27.15
N PRO A 62 -9.47 3.21 27.67
CA PRO A 62 -9.63 3.42 29.11
C PRO A 62 -10.23 2.21 29.86
N THR A 63 -10.96 1.35 29.16
CA THR A 63 -11.59 0.14 29.72
C THR A 63 -10.69 -1.10 29.67
N MET A 64 -9.49 -0.99 29.10
CA MET A 64 -8.52 -2.08 29.00
C MET A 64 -7.24 -1.74 29.75
N GLN A 65 -6.53 -2.74 30.23
CA GLN A 65 -5.25 -2.55 30.90
C GLN A 65 -4.10 -2.89 29.95
N LEU A 66 -3.16 -1.97 29.76
CA LEU A 66 -1.92 -2.28 29.06
C LEU A 66 -1.07 -3.22 29.93
N MET A 67 -0.95 -4.48 29.51
CA MET A 67 -0.18 -5.49 30.24
C MET A 67 1.26 -5.55 29.78
N ARG A 68 1.49 -5.35 28.47
CA ARG A 68 2.83 -5.40 27.87
C ARG A 68 2.93 -4.47 26.68
N SER A 69 4.08 -3.82 26.55
CA SER A 69 4.44 -2.98 25.42
C SER A 69 5.92 -3.17 25.16
N GLU A 70 6.28 -4.04 24.22
CA GLU A 70 7.68 -4.44 24.00
C GLU A 70 8.12 -4.31 22.54
N ARG A 71 9.39 -3.94 22.36
CA ARG A 71 10.04 -3.93 21.05
C ARG A 71 10.52 -5.34 20.73
N ASN A 72 10.03 -5.91 19.64
CA ASN A 72 10.53 -7.19 19.13
C ASN A 72 11.77 -6.95 18.27
N ASN A 73 12.94 -7.35 18.78
CA ASN A 73 14.21 -7.28 18.07
C ASN A 73 14.47 -8.53 17.21
N SER A 74 13.44 -9.10 16.59
CA SER A 74 13.60 -10.26 15.72
C SER A 74 14.48 -9.89 14.52
N PRO A 75 15.64 -10.54 14.32
CA PRO A 75 16.53 -10.27 13.20
C PRO A 75 15.96 -10.93 11.94
N THR A 76 14.86 -10.42 11.41
CA THR A 76 14.35 -10.88 10.13
C THR A 76 15.03 -10.09 9.02
N LYS A 77 15.78 -10.80 8.16
CA LYS A 77 16.28 -10.32 6.86
C LYS A 77 15.17 -9.97 5.85
N GLU A 78 13.90 -9.99 6.28
CA GLU A 78 12.75 -9.86 5.40
C GLU A 78 12.23 -8.42 5.35
N LEU A 79 12.06 -7.95 4.10
CA LEU A 79 11.13 -6.88 3.71
C LEU A 79 11.41 -5.46 4.21
N SER A 80 12.67 -5.06 4.40
CA SER A 80 13.00 -3.64 4.73
C SER A 80 12.32 -3.11 6.00
N ARG A 81 11.94 -4.02 6.91
CA ARG A 81 11.37 -3.71 8.21
C ARG A 81 12.42 -3.08 9.12
N ILE A 82 12.10 -1.93 9.71
CA ILE A 82 12.98 -1.17 10.61
C ILE A 82 12.79 -1.62 12.06
N VAL A 83 11.54 -1.73 12.50
CA VAL A 83 11.20 -2.11 13.88
C VAL A 83 9.85 -2.79 13.94
N GLU A 84 9.72 -3.71 14.89
CA GLU A 84 8.47 -4.34 15.30
C GLU A 84 8.20 -4.01 16.78
N PHE A 85 6.95 -3.75 17.11
CA PHE A 85 6.49 -3.49 18.46
C PHE A 85 5.20 -4.28 18.74
N GLU A 86 5.11 -4.90 19.91
CA GLU A 86 3.91 -5.62 20.34
C GLU A 86 3.29 -4.92 21.56
N GLN A 87 1.96 -4.80 21.55
CA GLN A 87 1.18 -4.41 22.72
C GLN A 87 0.14 -5.48 23.06
N LEU A 88 0.09 -5.87 24.33
CA LEU A 88 -0.92 -6.77 24.88
C LEU A 88 -1.81 -6.00 25.87
N TRP A 89 -3.12 -6.05 25.63
CA TRP A 89 -4.15 -5.37 26.41
C TRP A 89 -5.18 -6.36 26.97
N SER A 90 -5.37 -6.34 28.29
CA SER A 90 -6.35 -7.18 29.04
C SER A 90 -6.41 -8.65 28.63
N GLU A 91 -5.30 -9.27 28.23
CA GLU A 91 -5.19 -10.63 27.63
C GLU A 91 -6.00 -10.87 26.33
N GLU A 92 -6.90 -9.95 25.97
CA GLU A 92 -7.87 -10.09 24.89
C GLU A 92 -7.42 -9.42 23.60
N LEU A 93 -6.57 -8.40 23.65
CA LEU A 93 -6.19 -7.62 22.47
C LEU A 93 -4.67 -7.63 22.31
N VAL A 94 -4.21 -8.09 21.15
CA VAL A 94 -2.81 -8.04 20.72
C VAL A 94 -2.71 -7.11 19.53
N ILE A 95 -1.77 -6.17 19.59
CA ILE A 95 -1.49 -5.25 18.49
C ILE A 95 -0.02 -5.38 18.11
N LEU A 96 0.24 -5.70 16.85
CA LEU A 96 1.59 -5.69 16.30
C LEU A 96 1.75 -4.47 15.39
N TYR A 97 2.78 -3.68 15.64
CA TYR A 97 3.16 -2.52 14.86
C TYR A 97 4.46 -2.83 14.12
N PHE A 98 4.48 -2.55 12.82
CA PHE A 98 5.65 -2.75 11.98
C PHE A 98 5.96 -1.46 11.25
N LEU A 99 7.18 -0.95 11.44
CA LEU A 99 7.68 0.21 10.71
C LEU A 99 8.55 -0.26 9.56
N PHE A 100 8.29 0.28 8.37
CA PHE A 100 9.06 0.02 7.16
C PHE A 100 9.79 1.28 6.69
N ASN A 101 10.76 1.10 5.81
CA ASN A 101 11.46 2.22 5.17
C ASN A 101 10.59 3.04 4.21
N SER A 102 9.44 2.51 3.77
CA SER A 102 8.59 3.14 2.75
C SER A 102 7.17 2.55 2.74
N THR A 103 6.22 3.30 2.18
CA THR A 103 4.84 2.82 1.96
C THR A 103 4.77 1.58 1.08
N PRO A 104 5.47 1.50 -0.07
CA PRO A 104 5.45 0.29 -0.89
C PRO A 104 6.00 -0.93 -0.15
N ALA A 105 6.98 -0.77 0.74
CA ALA A 105 7.49 -1.88 1.55
C ALA A 105 6.44 -2.37 2.56
N ALA A 106 5.75 -1.46 3.25
CA ALA A 106 4.66 -1.81 4.17
C ALA A 106 3.50 -2.52 3.44
N GLN A 107 3.08 -1.99 2.28
CA GLN A 107 2.06 -2.60 1.44
C GLN A 107 2.48 -3.97 0.91
N LYS A 108 3.74 -4.13 0.49
CA LYS A 108 4.27 -5.42 0.04
C LYS A 108 4.32 -6.45 1.17
N ALA A 109 4.64 -6.02 2.39
CA ALA A 109 4.65 -6.90 3.56
C ALA A 109 3.24 -7.31 4.00
N ALA A 110 2.22 -6.47 3.75
CA ALA A 110 0.82 -6.80 3.96
C ALA A 110 0.22 -7.60 2.78
N SER A 111 0.73 -7.43 1.56
CA SER A 111 0.32 -8.23 0.41
C SER A 111 0.66 -9.70 0.67
N PRO A 112 -0.22 -10.66 0.33
CA PRO A 112 -0.10 -12.03 0.80
C PRO A 112 1.12 -12.75 0.21
N LEU A 113 2.25 -12.63 0.92
CA LEU A 113 3.28 -13.66 1.01
C LEU A 113 2.96 -14.66 2.14
N PHE A 114 1.80 -14.51 2.80
CA PHE A 114 1.24 -15.44 3.79
C PHE A 114 0.03 -16.20 3.21
N PRO A 115 0.21 -17.14 2.26
CA PRO A 115 -0.87 -18.01 1.80
C PRO A 115 -1.43 -18.92 2.91
N ASP A 116 -0.74 -19.02 4.04
CA ASP A 116 -1.05 -19.94 5.15
C ASP A 116 -1.95 -19.35 6.25
N VAL A 117 -2.35 -18.06 6.16
CA VAL A 117 -3.28 -17.47 7.14
C VAL A 117 -4.72 -17.66 6.66
N GLU A 118 -5.44 -18.61 7.27
CA GLU A 118 -6.80 -18.95 6.91
C GLU A 118 -7.74 -17.72 6.95
N GLY A 119 -8.32 -17.41 5.79
CA GLY A 119 -9.27 -16.29 5.66
C GLY A 119 -8.64 -14.90 5.58
N TYR A 120 -7.33 -14.79 5.30
CA TYR A 120 -6.70 -13.52 4.95
C TYR A 120 -7.23 -13.00 3.60
N ARG A 121 -8.00 -11.92 3.62
CA ARG A 121 -8.60 -11.34 2.40
C ARG A 121 -8.61 -9.82 2.44
N PRO A 122 -8.41 -9.12 1.32
CA PRO A 122 -8.66 -7.68 1.25
C PRO A 122 -10.08 -7.35 1.73
N GLU A 123 -10.24 -6.22 2.41
CA GLU A 123 -11.56 -5.76 2.85
C GLU A 123 -12.46 -5.45 1.64
N PRO A 124 -13.55 -6.21 1.40
CA PRO A 124 -14.41 -5.99 0.26
C PRO A 124 -15.27 -4.73 0.36
N ASN A 125 -15.57 -4.26 1.58
CA ASN A 125 -16.39 -3.06 1.77
C ASN A 125 -15.51 -1.80 1.84
N PRO A 126 -15.57 -0.89 0.85
CA PRO A 126 -14.73 0.31 0.83
C PRO A 126 -14.95 1.24 2.04
N LYS A 127 -16.12 1.18 2.70
CA LYS A 127 -16.41 1.95 3.92
C LYS A 127 -15.73 1.39 5.18
N GLU A 128 -15.25 0.15 5.11
CA GLU A 128 -14.58 -0.55 6.21
C GLU A 128 -13.06 -0.56 6.04
N VAL A 129 -12.55 -0.07 4.92
CA VAL A 129 -11.12 0.14 4.70
C VAL A 129 -10.59 1.22 5.65
N ILE A 130 -9.49 0.90 6.32
CA ILE A 130 -8.74 1.75 7.25
C ILE A 130 -7.37 2.03 6.64
N GLY A 131 -6.98 3.30 6.63
CA GLY A 131 -5.73 3.75 6.02
C GLY A 131 -5.70 3.58 4.50
N ASP A 132 -4.56 3.16 3.98
CA ASP A 132 -4.33 3.02 2.53
C ASP A 132 -4.79 1.66 2.00
N ALA A 133 -4.78 0.64 2.85
CA ALA A 133 -5.25 -0.71 2.53
C ALA A 133 -5.58 -1.50 3.81
N THR A 134 -6.56 -2.39 3.75
CA THR A 134 -6.97 -3.24 4.86
C THR A 134 -7.25 -4.65 4.40
N TRP A 135 -6.87 -5.63 5.23
CA TRP A 135 -7.17 -7.04 5.08
C TRP A 135 -7.81 -7.56 6.35
N ARG A 136 -8.84 -8.37 6.18
CA ARG A 136 -9.47 -9.11 7.27
C ARG A 136 -8.80 -10.46 7.41
N VAL A 137 -8.72 -10.94 8.65
CA VAL A 137 -8.32 -12.29 9.00
C VAL A 137 -9.52 -12.96 9.66
N GLU A 138 -9.89 -14.16 9.22
CA GLU A 138 -11.05 -14.86 9.78
C GLU A 138 -10.65 -15.74 10.97
N LYS A 139 -9.44 -16.33 10.95
CA LYS A 139 -8.95 -17.21 12.02
C LYS A 139 -7.44 -17.01 12.31
N PRO A 140 -7.06 -16.51 13.50
CA PRO A 140 -7.96 -15.85 14.47
C PRO A 140 -8.48 -14.52 13.92
N PRO A 141 -9.69 -14.10 14.29
CA PRO A 141 -10.31 -12.88 13.75
C PRO A 141 -9.52 -11.63 14.15
N GLY A 142 -9.13 -10.88 13.13
CA GLY A 142 -8.32 -9.68 13.28
C GLY A 142 -8.28 -8.90 11.97
N ILE A 143 -7.55 -7.80 11.97
CA ILE A 143 -7.36 -6.97 10.78
C ILE A 143 -5.90 -6.56 10.65
N TYR A 144 -5.39 -6.62 9.43
CA TYR A 144 -4.18 -5.93 9.03
C TYR A 144 -4.57 -4.66 8.30
N PHE A 145 -3.88 -3.56 8.57
CA PHE A 145 -4.01 -2.37 7.74
C PHE A 145 -2.67 -1.67 7.57
N VAL A 146 -2.54 -0.96 6.45
CA VAL A 146 -1.38 -0.13 6.14
C VAL A 146 -1.82 1.32 6.14
N LYS A 147 -1.02 2.18 6.78
CA LYS A 147 -1.09 3.63 6.62
C LYS A 147 0.34 4.14 6.45
N HIS A 148 0.63 4.72 5.30
CA HIS A 148 1.98 5.15 4.94
C HIS A 148 2.98 3.99 5.08
N ASN A 149 4.13 4.20 5.73
CA ASN A 149 5.15 3.17 5.94
C ASN A 149 4.92 2.33 7.22
N VAL A 150 3.71 2.34 7.77
CA VAL A 150 3.34 1.57 8.96
C VAL A 150 2.32 0.50 8.59
N LEU A 151 2.62 -0.75 8.94
CA LEU A 151 1.66 -1.87 8.92
C LEU A 151 1.29 -2.19 10.36
N VAL A 152 0.01 -2.43 10.60
CA VAL A 152 -0.51 -2.76 11.91
C VAL A 152 -1.39 -4.00 11.81
N TYR A 153 -1.20 -4.93 12.75
CA TYR A 153 -2.10 -6.06 12.96
C TYR A 153 -2.85 -5.87 14.27
N VAL A 154 -4.17 -5.93 14.24
CA VAL A 154 -5.04 -5.86 15.41
C VAL A 154 -5.76 -7.20 15.56
N LEU A 155 -5.41 -7.94 16.60
CA LEU A 155 -5.95 -9.26 16.91
C LEU A 155 -6.76 -9.21 18.21
N VAL A 156 -8.02 -9.65 18.14
CA VAL A 156 -8.90 -9.75 19.31
C VAL A 156 -9.17 -11.24 19.60
N LYS A 157 -8.86 -11.68 20.82
CA LYS A 157 -9.14 -13.00 21.41
C LYS A 157 -10.52 -12.94 22.12
N GLY A 158 -11.20 -14.08 22.39
CA GLY A 158 -12.48 -14.09 23.16
C GLY A 158 -13.74 -14.57 22.42
N HIS A 159 -14.92 -13.95 22.55
CA HIS A 159 -16.15 -14.41 21.87
C HIS A 159 -16.29 -13.80 20.44
N PRO A 160 -16.65 -14.56 19.39
CA PRO A 160 -16.47 -14.14 17.99
C PRO A 160 -17.36 -13.00 17.48
N SER A 161 -18.57 -12.77 18.03
CA SER A 161 -19.57 -11.85 17.46
C SER A 161 -19.20 -10.36 17.52
N HIS A 162 -18.34 -9.94 18.46
CA HIS A 162 -17.98 -8.53 18.66
C HIS A 162 -16.55 -8.18 18.26
N ARG A 163 -15.76 -9.16 17.78
CA ARG A 163 -14.31 -8.98 17.59
C ARG A 163 -13.95 -8.08 16.42
N LEU A 164 -14.55 -8.27 15.24
CA LEU A 164 -14.21 -7.48 14.05
C LEU A 164 -14.61 -5.99 14.18
N PRO A 165 -15.83 -5.63 14.65
CA PRO A 165 -16.17 -4.23 14.90
C PRO A 165 -15.24 -3.58 15.94
N PHE A 166 -14.92 -4.29 17.02
CA PHE A 166 -13.99 -3.80 18.03
C PHE A 166 -12.58 -3.60 17.46
N ALA A 167 -12.04 -4.59 16.74
CA ALA A 167 -10.73 -4.49 16.09
C ALA A 167 -10.67 -3.28 15.14
N ARG A 168 -11.73 -3.04 14.36
CA ARG A 168 -11.83 -1.86 13.47
C ARG A 168 -11.84 -0.54 14.24
N ASN A 169 -12.54 -0.46 15.36
CA ASN A 169 -12.54 0.74 16.19
C ASN A 169 -11.14 1.03 16.76
N VAL A 170 -10.44 -0.01 17.23
CA VAL A 170 -9.04 0.08 17.67
C VAL A 170 -8.14 0.52 16.52
N ALA A 171 -8.24 -0.09 15.35
CA ALA A 171 -7.45 0.29 14.18
C ALA A 171 -7.69 1.73 13.72
N ARG A 172 -8.92 2.24 13.78
CA ARG A 172 -9.21 3.66 13.48
C ARG A 172 -8.53 4.62 14.46
N LYS A 173 -8.45 4.27 15.74
CA LYS A 173 -7.68 5.06 16.72
C LYS A 173 -6.21 5.11 16.34
N ILE A 174 -5.62 3.95 15.99
CA ILE A 174 -4.21 3.88 15.56
C ILE A 174 -3.99 4.66 14.26
N GLU A 175 -4.88 4.53 13.27
CA GLU A 175 -4.80 5.24 11.99
C GLU A 175 -4.87 6.77 12.17
N ALA A 176 -5.68 7.25 13.12
CA ALA A 176 -5.70 8.65 13.50
C ALA A 176 -4.37 9.10 14.12
N LYS A 177 -3.75 8.30 14.99
CA LYS A 177 -2.42 8.62 15.57
C LYS A 177 -1.33 8.63 14.51
N ILE A 178 -1.34 7.68 13.57
CA ILE A 178 -0.42 7.68 12.42
C ILE A 178 -0.62 8.97 11.62
N THR A 179 -1.87 9.33 11.30
CA THR A 179 -2.17 10.54 10.53
C THR A 179 -1.73 11.81 11.25
N ALA A 180 -1.87 11.87 12.57
CA ALA A 180 -1.49 13.03 13.39
C ALA A 180 0.02 13.30 13.43
N VAL A 181 0.86 12.26 13.28
CA VAL A 181 2.33 12.41 13.31
C VAL A 181 2.93 12.69 11.93
N LEU A 182 2.12 12.55 10.87
CA LEU A 182 2.54 12.90 9.52
C LEU A 182 2.51 14.43 9.38
N PRO A 183 3.49 15.02 8.66
CA PRO A 183 3.46 16.45 8.41
C PRO A 183 2.17 16.83 7.69
N GLN A 184 1.44 17.76 8.30
CA GLN A 184 0.23 18.34 7.71
C GLN A 184 0.66 19.23 6.54
N LYS A 185 0.03 19.02 5.38
CA LYS A 185 0.27 19.82 4.17
C LYS A 185 -0.35 21.19 4.28
#